data_AF-A0A9Y2JJX0-F1
#
_entry.id   AF-A0A9Y2JJX0-F1
#
_cell.length_a   1.000
_cell.length_b   1.000
_cell.length_c   1.000
_cell.angle_alpha   90.00
_cell.angle_beta   90.00
_cell.angle_gamma   90.00
#
_symmetry.space_group_name_H-M   'P 1'
#
loop_
_entity.id
_entity.type
_entity.pdbx_description
1 polymer ?
#
loop_
_entity_poly.entity_id
_entity_poly.type
_entity_poly.pdbx_seq_one_letter_code
_entity_poly.pdbx_strand_id
1 'polypeptide(L)'
;MNDVDRFAESLIRRRTPEPFQPDDEQAAQMRAAIELRAAHVGAADAVPDADFVARLGHRLADRLGAQATGTPHTRRGVVRTAGVAAASLAAGIGIDRLVRGPDTPAPLSPAAGTWRTVAASADLPAGGVREFELDTLTGFVQRTPDGLRAVSSTCTHLGCRLQLVTPERQLLCPCHGAIFALTGEIVRYNLPVDIPPLPHFQVREQDGDIQVYAPVERT
;
A
#
# COMPACT_ATOMS: atom_id res chain seq x y z
N MET A 1 27.35 30.51 6.60
CA MET A 1 26.69 29.65 5.60
C MET A 1 27.36 28.29 5.72
N ASN A 2 26.64 27.31 6.26
CA ASN A 2 27.17 25.97 6.49
C ASN A 2 27.28 25.20 5.15
N ASP A 3 27.89 24.02 5.16
CA ASP A 3 28.11 23.27 3.91
C ASP A 3 26.79 22.78 3.29
N VAL A 4 25.77 22.50 4.12
CA VAL A 4 24.41 22.16 3.68
C VAL A 4 23.74 23.34 2.96
N ASP A 5 23.90 24.57 3.46
CA ASP A 5 23.36 25.78 2.86
C ASP A 5 24.00 26.02 1.48
N ARG A 6 25.33 25.84 1.38
CA ARG A 6 26.06 25.99 0.11
C ARG A 6 25.63 24.92 -0.90
N PHE A 7 25.39 23.71 -0.41
CA PHE A 7 24.88 22.60 -1.21
C PHE A 7 23.46 22.89 -1.72
N ALA A 8 22.55 23.31 -0.83
CA ALA A 8 21.18 23.67 -1.17
C ALA A 8 21.12 24.85 -2.15
N GLU A 9 21.92 25.89 -1.94
CA GLU A 9 22.01 27.05 -2.83
C GLU A 9 22.50 26.66 -4.23
N SER A 10 23.42 25.70 -4.32
CA SER A 10 23.86 25.16 -5.61
C SER A 10 22.72 24.45 -6.34
N LEU A 11 21.93 23.64 -5.63
CA LEU A 11 20.75 22.97 -6.20
C LEU A 11 19.66 23.95 -6.65
N ILE A 12 19.32 24.95 -5.82
CA ILE A 12 18.32 25.98 -6.14
C ILE A 12 18.71 26.73 -7.42
N ARG A 13 20.00 27.03 -7.58
CA ARG A 13 20.55 27.67 -8.80
C ARG A 13 20.79 26.69 -9.96
N ARG A 14 20.38 25.43 -9.85
CA ARG A 14 20.58 24.37 -10.85
C ARG A 14 22.06 24.19 -11.24
N ARG A 15 22.97 24.38 -10.27
CA ARG A 15 24.41 24.13 -10.41
C ARG A 15 24.76 22.81 -9.74
N THR A 16 25.78 22.13 -10.25
CA THR A 16 26.31 20.91 -9.64
C THR A 16 26.94 21.24 -8.28
N PRO A 17 26.46 20.68 -7.17
CA PRO A 17 27.07 20.91 -5.86
C PRO A 17 28.40 20.17 -5.71
N GLU A 18 29.32 20.76 -4.96
CA GLU A 18 30.56 20.06 -4.56
C GLU A 18 30.27 18.99 -3.51
N PRO A 19 30.96 17.83 -3.56
CA PRO A 19 30.85 16.80 -2.53
C PRO A 19 31.38 17.30 -1.18
N PHE A 20 30.68 16.99 -0.09
CA PHE A 20 31.14 17.26 1.27
C PHE A 20 30.75 16.10 2.20
N GLN A 21 31.37 16.03 3.38
CA GLN A 21 30.98 15.09 4.44
C GLN A 21 30.24 15.85 5.54
N PRO A 22 28.94 15.58 5.76
CA PRO A 22 28.18 16.24 6.80
C PRO A 22 28.60 15.76 8.19
N ASP A 23 28.67 16.67 9.16
CA ASP A 23 28.67 16.32 10.58
C ASP A 23 27.29 15.80 11.04
N ASP A 24 27.19 15.33 12.29
CA ASP A 24 25.96 14.72 12.80
C ASP A 24 24.76 15.67 12.80
N GLU A 25 24.99 16.95 13.07
CA GLU A 25 23.96 17.99 13.09
C GLU A 25 23.48 18.28 11.67
N GLN A 26 24.42 18.47 10.74
CA GLN A 26 24.14 18.67 9.31
C GLN A 26 23.41 17.46 8.71
N ALA A 27 23.80 16.23 9.08
CA ALA A 27 23.12 15.02 8.64
C ALA A 27 21.68 14.94 9.18
N ALA A 28 21.44 15.38 10.41
CA ALA A 28 20.10 15.46 10.99
C ALA A 28 19.23 16.51 10.27
N GLN A 29 19.79 17.68 9.95
CA GLN A 29 19.12 18.73 9.18
C GLN A 29 18.72 18.23 7.78
N MET A 30 19.63 17.53 7.10
CA MET A 30 19.35 16.93 5.78
C MET A 30 18.23 15.88 5.86
N ARG A 31 18.23 15.02 6.89
CA ARG A 31 17.16 14.02 7.09
C ARG A 31 15.79 14.65 7.33
N ALA A 32 15.72 15.65 8.22
CA ALA A 32 14.48 16.38 8.49
C ALA A 32 13.93 17.06 7.22
N ALA A 33 14.79 17.65 6.38
CA ALA A 33 14.38 18.25 5.12
C ALA A 33 13.83 17.22 4.12
N ILE A 34 14.43 16.03 4.04
CA ILE A 34 13.95 14.92 3.20
C ILE A 34 12.56 14.46 3.67
N GLU A 35 12.36 14.27 4.98
CA GLU A 35 11.09 13.85 5.56
C GLU A 35 9.98 14.88 5.31
N LEU A 36 10.27 16.17 5.52
CA LEU A 36 9.32 17.25 5.24
C LEU A 36 8.95 17.33 3.76
N ARG A 37 9.91 17.07 2.86
CA ARG A 37 9.65 17.02 1.42
C ARG A 37 8.77 15.83 1.05
N ALA A 38 9.03 14.65 1.63
CA ALA A 38 8.25 13.45 1.39
C ALA A 38 6.80 13.56 1.91
N ALA A 39 6.60 14.32 2.99
CA ALA A 39 5.28 14.54 3.59
C ALA A 39 4.40 15.56 2.81
N HIS A 40 4.94 16.29 1.83
CA HIS A 40 4.18 17.27 1.07
C HIS A 40 3.29 16.59 0.02
N VAL A 41 1.97 16.85 0.07
CA VAL A 41 0.98 16.36 -0.90
C VAL A 41 1.38 16.80 -2.31
N GLY A 42 1.55 15.83 -3.23
CA GLY A 42 2.10 16.06 -4.57
C GLY A 42 3.52 15.51 -4.79
N ALA A 43 4.15 14.94 -3.76
CA ALA A 43 5.44 14.24 -3.89
C ALA A 43 5.36 12.87 -4.62
N ALA A 44 4.17 12.41 -5.01
CA ALA A 44 4.00 11.19 -5.82
C ALA A 44 4.72 11.30 -7.19
N ASP A 45 4.85 12.52 -7.73
CA ASP A 45 5.64 12.80 -8.94
C ASP A 45 7.15 13.02 -8.64
N ALA A 46 7.55 12.94 -7.37
CA ALA A 46 8.93 13.15 -6.90
C ALA A 46 9.65 11.84 -6.53
N VAL A 47 9.06 10.69 -6.83
CA VAL A 47 9.71 9.38 -6.67
C VAL A 47 10.86 9.29 -7.68
N PRO A 48 12.11 9.04 -7.25
CA PRO A 48 13.23 8.89 -8.17
C PRO A 48 13.00 7.77 -9.16
N ASP A 49 13.47 7.93 -10.41
CA ASP A 49 13.34 6.90 -11.43
C ASP A 49 14.02 5.58 -11.00
N ALA A 50 13.46 4.46 -11.44
CA ALA A 50 13.91 3.13 -11.04
C ALA A 50 15.41 2.90 -11.37
N ASP A 51 15.89 3.45 -12.49
CA ASP A 51 17.29 3.32 -12.89
C ASP A 51 18.22 4.10 -11.96
N PHE A 52 17.81 5.29 -11.52
CA PHE A 52 18.54 6.05 -10.51
C PHE A 52 18.62 5.30 -9.19
N VAL A 53 17.53 4.72 -8.72
CA VAL A 53 17.50 3.92 -7.48
C VAL A 53 18.43 2.72 -7.61
N ALA A 54 18.40 2.00 -8.73
CA ALA A 54 19.31 0.89 -9.00
C ALA A 54 20.78 1.32 -9.00
N ARG A 55 21.12 2.42 -9.70
CA ARG A 55 22.48 2.99 -9.72
C ARG A 55 22.95 3.45 -8.34
N LEU A 56 22.05 3.97 -7.51
CA LEU A 56 22.37 4.36 -6.14
C LEU A 56 22.63 3.13 -5.27
N GLY A 57 21.78 2.10 -5.39
CA GLY A 57 21.95 0.81 -4.71
C GLY A 57 23.30 0.18 -4.99
N HIS A 58 23.72 0.12 -6.27
CA HIS A 58 25.05 -0.39 -6.63
C HIS A 58 26.19 0.40 -5.98
N ARG A 59 26.14 1.75 -6.02
CA ARG A 59 27.18 2.58 -5.40
C ARG A 59 27.26 2.41 -3.87
N LEU A 60 26.13 2.20 -3.21
CA LEU A 60 26.09 1.95 -1.77
C LEU A 60 26.64 0.57 -1.44
N ALA A 61 26.26 -0.45 -2.21
CA ALA A 61 26.79 -1.80 -2.05
C ALA A 61 28.31 -1.85 -2.21
N ASP A 62 28.86 -1.13 -3.20
CA ASP A 62 30.31 -1.04 -3.40
C ASP A 62 31.04 -0.38 -2.22
N ARG A 63 30.48 0.72 -1.67
CA ARG A 63 31.08 1.43 -0.54
C ARG A 63 30.99 0.65 0.77
N LEU A 64 29.86 0.00 1.03
CA LEU A 64 29.66 -0.84 2.21
C LEU A 64 30.46 -2.14 2.12
N GLY A 65 30.57 -2.72 0.92
CA GLY A 65 31.40 -3.89 0.66
C GLY A 65 32.90 -3.60 0.81
N ALA A 66 33.35 -2.40 0.43
CA ALA A 66 34.72 -1.97 0.64
C ALA A 66 35.09 -1.78 2.13
N GLN A 67 34.11 -1.57 3.02
CA GLN A 67 34.34 -1.52 4.48
C GLN A 67 34.40 -2.91 5.14
N ALA A 68 33.97 -3.98 4.44
CA ALA A 68 33.89 -5.34 5.00
C ALA A 68 35.17 -6.19 4.82
N THR A 69 36.20 -5.68 4.14
CA THR A 69 37.46 -6.42 3.92
C THR A 69 38.47 -6.19 5.06
N GLY A 70 38.06 -6.58 6.27
CA GLY A 70 38.89 -6.53 7.48
C GLY A 70 39.15 -7.91 8.08
N THR A 71 40.37 -8.42 7.85
CA THR A 71 41.10 -9.57 8.44
C THR A 71 40.83 -11.02 7.94
N PRO A 72 41.91 -11.80 7.68
CA PRO A 72 41.81 -13.17 7.16
C PRO A 72 41.38 -14.17 8.23
N HIS A 73 40.34 -14.94 7.95
CA HIS A 73 39.85 -16.01 8.81
C HIS A 73 40.78 -17.24 8.77
N THR A 74 41.34 -17.62 9.92
CA THR A 74 42.04 -18.90 10.09
C THR A 74 41.04 -20.03 10.40
N ARG A 75 41.42 -21.26 10.03
CA ARG A 75 40.60 -22.49 10.07
C ARG A 75 39.99 -22.88 11.42
N ARG A 76 40.23 -22.12 12.50
CA ARG A 76 39.64 -22.34 13.83
C ARG A 76 38.25 -21.69 14.04
N GLY A 77 37.77 -20.87 13.10
CA GLY A 77 36.46 -20.19 13.22
C GLY A 77 35.24 -21.01 12.77
N VAL A 78 35.43 -22.11 12.04
CA VAL A 78 34.34 -22.84 11.35
C VAL A 78 33.43 -23.62 12.31
N VAL A 79 33.91 -23.97 13.51
CA VAL A 79 33.12 -24.77 14.47
C VAL A 79 32.13 -23.93 15.28
N ARG A 80 32.28 -22.59 15.34
CA ARG A 80 31.34 -21.71 16.06
C ARG A 80 30.16 -21.22 15.21
N THR A 81 30.22 -21.31 13.88
CA THR A 81 29.19 -20.76 12.98
C THR A 81 28.06 -21.74 12.65
N ALA A 82 28.24 -23.05 12.87
CA ALA A 82 27.20 -24.05 12.60
C ALA A 82 25.99 -23.95 13.55
N GLY A 83 26.17 -23.45 14.79
CA GLY A 83 25.08 -23.31 15.76
C GLY A 83 24.12 -22.14 15.48
N VAL A 84 24.57 -21.10 14.77
CA VAL A 84 23.76 -19.89 14.51
C VAL A 84 22.85 -20.06 13.30
N ALA A 85 23.22 -20.88 12.31
CA ALA A 85 22.48 -21.05 11.07
C ALA A 85 21.11 -21.77 11.24
N ALA A 86 20.95 -22.62 12.25
CA ALA A 86 19.70 -23.34 12.47
C ALA A 86 18.61 -22.47 13.14
N ALA A 87 19.00 -21.51 13.98
CA ALA A 87 18.05 -20.63 14.68
C ALA A 87 17.44 -19.55 13.76
N SER A 88 18.15 -19.13 12.72
CA SER A 88 17.70 -18.09 11.78
C SER A 88 16.63 -18.57 10.78
N LEU A 89 16.58 -19.87 10.45
CA LEU A 89 15.53 -20.42 9.58
C LEU A 89 14.17 -20.49 10.28
N ALA A 90 14.13 -20.79 11.58
CA ALA A 90 12.88 -20.85 12.34
C ALA A 90 12.27 -19.45 12.59
N ALA A 91 13.10 -18.42 12.75
CA ALA A 91 12.63 -17.04 12.91
C ALA A 91 12.07 -16.45 11.59
N GLY A 92 12.66 -16.79 10.44
CA GLY A 92 12.25 -16.23 9.14
C GLY A 92 10.84 -16.65 8.70
N ILE A 93 10.45 -17.91 8.96
CA ILE A 93 9.11 -18.42 8.59
C ILE A 93 8.00 -17.79 9.46
N GLY A 94 8.33 -17.38 10.69
CA GLY A 94 7.39 -16.71 11.59
C GLY A 94 7.10 -15.27 11.20
N ILE A 95 8.12 -14.53 10.73
CA ILE A 95 7.98 -13.13 10.32
C ILE A 95 7.17 -13.03 9.02
N ASP A 96 7.35 -13.95 8.07
CA ASP A 96 6.62 -13.91 6.80
C ASP A 96 5.09 -13.97 6.98
N ARG A 97 4.59 -14.78 7.93
CA ARG A 97 3.15 -14.81 8.25
C ARG A 97 2.64 -13.58 9.01
N LEU A 98 3.49 -12.91 9.77
CA LEU A 98 3.15 -11.66 10.45
C LEU A 98 3.10 -10.47 9.47
N VAL A 99 3.89 -10.51 8.40
CA VAL A 99 3.95 -9.46 7.38
C VAL A 99 2.91 -9.66 6.28
N ARG A 100 2.58 -10.90 5.91
CA ARG A 100 1.75 -11.19 4.72
C ARG A 100 0.24 -11.16 4.97
N GLY A 101 -0.22 -11.10 6.23
CA GLY A 101 -1.65 -11.04 6.57
C GLY A 101 -2.47 -12.22 6.03
N PRO A 102 -3.76 -12.33 6.35
CA PRO A 102 -4.65 -13.29 5.70
C PRO A 102 -4.80 -12.97 4.19
N ASP A 103 -4.87 -14.00 3.34
CA ASP A 103 -5.06 -13.86 1.88
C ASP A 103 -6.35 -13.13 1.49
N THR A 104 -7.29 -12.98 2.43
CA THR A 104 -8.46 -12.12 2.30
C THR A 104 -8.28 -10.91 3.21
N PRO A 105 -8.06 -9.69 2.67
CA PRO A 105 -7.93 -8.50 3.49
C PRO A 105 -9.19 -8.34 4.35
N ALA A 106 -8.99 -8.09 5.65
CA ALA A 106 -10.09 -7.89 6.58
C ALA A 106 -10.98 -6.71 6.09
N PRO A 107 -12.31 -6.77 6.29
CA PRO A 107 -13.18 -5.65 5.96
C PRO A 107 -12.72 -4.37 6.66
N LEU A 108 -12.86 -3.25 5.96
CA LEU A 108 -12.61 -1.92 6.50
C LEU A 108 -13.46 -1.72 7.76
N SER A 109 -12.79 -1.34 8.85
CA SER A 109 -13.40 -1.03 10.12
C SER A 109 -12.94 0.36 10.56
N PRO A 110 -13.76 1.41 10.38
CA PRO A 110 -13.50 2.72 10.94
C PRO A 110 -13.33 2.65 12.46
N ALA A 111 -12.45 3.49 13.03
CA ALA A 111 -12.26 3.58 14.48
C ALA A 111 -13.54 4.04 15.22
N ALA A 112 -14.36 4.84 14.54
CA ALA A 112 -15.71 5.19 14.95
C ALA A 112 -16.62 5.13 13.72
N GLY A 113 -17.69 4.35 13.81
CA GLY A 113 -18.65 4.16 12.73
C GLY A 113 -20.05 3.81 13.22
N THR A 114 -21.01 3.88 12.31
CA THR A 114 -22.41 3.52 12.52
C THR A 114 -22.90 2.65 11.39
N TRP A 115 -23.85 1.77 11.68
CA TRP A 115 -24.53 0.99 10.66
C TRP A 115 -25.49 1.87 9.88
N ARG A 116 -25.34 1.88 8.55
CA ARG A 116 -26.15 2.66 7.63
C ARG A 116 -26.88 1.72 6.68
N THR A 117 -28.19 1.87 6.56
CA THR A 117 -28.99 1.09 5.61
C THR A 117 -28.60 1.47 4.18
N VAL A 118 -28.32 0.47 3.35
CA VAL A 118 -27.96 0.63 1.92
C VAL A 118 -28.98 0.01 0.97
N ALA A 119 -29.81 -0.93 1.46
CA ALA A 119 -30.92 -1.51 0.71
C ALA A 119 -31.89 -2.23 1.66
N ALA A 120 -33.15 -2.37 1.24
CA ALA A 120 -34.05 -3.37 1.83
C ALA A 120 -33.58 -4.77 1.42
N SER A 121 -33.67 -5.75 2.33
CA SER A 121 -33.27 -7.14 2.07
C SER A 121 -34.05 -7.76 0.90
N ALA A 122 -35.34 -7.43 0.80
CA ALA A 122 -36.22 -7.90 -0.27
C ALA A 122 -35.79 -7.43 -1.67
N ASP A 123 -35.06 -6.31 -1.76
CA ASP A 123 -34.59 -5.76 -3.03
C ASP A 123 -33.29 -6.42 -3.54
N LEU A 124 -32.63 -7.24 -2.71
CA LEU A 124 -31.42 -7.95 -3.07
C LEU A 124 -31.64 -9.47 -2.95
N PRO A 125 -32.28 -10.10 -3.96
CA PRO A 125 -32.51 -11.54 -3.96
C PRO A 125 -31.19 -12.33 -4.03
N ALA A 126 -31.28 -13.65 -3.84
CA ALA A 126 -30.11 -14.54 -3.93
C ALA A 126 -29.40 -14.39 -5.29
N GLY A 127 -28.09 -14.18 -5.26
CA GLY A 127 -27.28 -13.91 -6.45
C GLY A 127 -27.32 -12.46 -6.95
N GLY A 128 -28.19 -11.62 -6.37
CA GLY A 128 -28.31 -10.21 -6.72
C GLY A 128 -27.08 -9.39 -6.33
N VAL A 129 -26.86 -8.30 -7.04
CA VAL A 129 -25.86 -7.27 -6.76
C VAL A 129 -26.51 -5.90 -6.94
N ARG A 130 -26.19 -4.95 -6.06
CA ARG A 130 -26.70 -3.58 -6.11
C ARG A 130 -25.61 -2.58 -5.74
N GLU A 131 -25.56 -1.47 -6.44
CA GLU A 131 -24.74 -0.32 -6.04
C GLU A 131 -25.39 0.41 -4.86
N PHE A 132 -24.58 0.99 -3.99
CA PHE A 132 -25.01 1.90 -2.94
C PHE A 132 -24.08 3.11 -2.86
N GLU A 133 -24.63 4.21 -2.35
CA GLU A 133 -23.91 5.45 -2.10
C GLU A 133 -24.35 6.01 -0.75
N LEU A 134 -23.37 6.30 0.09
CA LEU A 134 -23.46 7.01 1.35
C LEU A 134 -22.56 8.24 1.25
N ASP A 135 -22.69 9.17 2.19
CA ASP A 135 -21.98 10.46 2.16
C ASP A 135 -20.44 10.30 2.07
N THR A 136 -19.90 9.26 2.70
CA THR A 136 -18.44 8.99 2.75
C THR A 136 -18.00 7.71 2.06
N LEU A 137 -18.94 6.83 1.67
CA LEU A 137 -18.65 5.51 1.12
C LEU A 137 -19.54 5.22 -0.09
N THR A 138 -18.96 4.65 -1.14
CA THR A 138 -19.69 4.11 -2.28
C THR A 138 -19.23 2.69 -2.55
N GLY A 139 -20.15 1.83 -2.98
CA GLY A 139 -19.85 0.41 -3.08
C GLY A 139 -20.90 -0.39 -3.80
N PHE A 140 -20.62 -1.69 -3.89
CA PHE A 140 -21.56 -2.70 -4.35
C PHE A 140 -21.81 -3.69 -3.23
N VAL A 141 -23.07 -4.05 -3.01
CA VAL A 141 -23.47 -5.14 -2.13
C VAL A 141 -24.03 -6.29 -2.95
N GLN A 142 -23.59 -7.51 -2.67
CA GLN A 142 -24.09 -8.72 -3.30
C GLN A 142 -24.55 -9.75 -2.26
N ARG A 143 -25.53 -10.55 -2.65
CA ARG A 143 -25.97 -11.72 -1.89
C ARG A 143 -25.44 -12.99 -2.56
N THR A 144 -24.57 -13.71 -1.87
CA THR A 144 -24.03 -15.01 -2.30
C THR A 144 -24.62 -16.14 -1.44
N PRO A 145 -24.41 -17.42 -1.82
CA PRO A 145 -24.77 -18.55 -0.96
C PRO A 145 -24.10 -18.50 0.41
N ASP A 146 -22.92 -17.89 0.51
CA ASP A 146 -22.13 -17.77 1.75
C ASP A 146 -22.51 -16.53 2.60
N GLY A 147 -23.46 -15.71 2.13
CA GLY A 147 -23.95 -14.53 2.84
C GLY A 147 -23.81 -13.23 2.04
N LEU A 148 -23.82 -12.10 2.75
CA LEU A 148 -23.67 -10.78 2.15
C LEU A 148 -22.20 -10.41 1.99
N ARG A 149 -21.88 -9.73 0.90
CA ARG A 149 -20.57 -9.12 0.67
C ARG A 149 -20.74 -7.70 0.17
N ALA A 150 -20.00 -6.76 0.75
CA ALA A 150 -19.93 -5.39 0.28
C ALA A 150 -18.48 -5.03 -0.08
N VAL A 151 -18.28 -4.42 -1.24
CA VAL A 151 -16.97 -3.97 -1.73
C VAL A 151 -17.03 -2.51 -2.17
N SER A 152 -15.90 -1.81 -2.09
CA SER A 152 -15.78 -0.44 -2.59
C SER A 152 -16.03 -0.35 -4.10
N SER A 153 -16.71 0.71 -4.54
CA SER A 153 -16.83 1.06 -5.95
C SER A 153 -15.68 1.96 -6.42
N THR A 154 -14.72 2.26 -5.54
CA THR A 154 -13.55 3.09 -5.82
C THR A 154 -12.40 2.22 -6.31
N CYS A 155 -11.96 2.46 -7.55
CA CYS A 155 -10.79 1.78 -8.11
C CYS A 155 -9.54 2.06 -7.27
N THR A 156 -8.83 1.00 -6.90
CA THR A 156 -7.58 1.06 -6.10
C THR A 156 -6.38 1.63 -6.84
N HIS A 157 -6.51 1.96 -8.13
CA HIS A 157 -5.49 2.68 -8.88
C HIS A 157 -5.45 4.17 -8.49
N LEU A 158 -6.43 4.94 -8.95
CA LEU A 158 -6.49 6.41 -8.78
C LEU A 158 -7.90 6.89 -8.38
N GLY A 159 -8.73 5.99 -7.84
CA GLY A 159 -9.99 6.38 -7.22
C GLY A 159 -11.20 6.55 -8.15
N CYS A 160 -11.09 6.22 -9.43
CA CYS A 160 -12.26 6.27 -10.34
C CYS A 160 -13.40 5.36 -9.85
N ARG A 161 -14.65 5.81 -10.00
CA ARG A 161 -15.83 4.97 -9.71
C ARG A 161 -15.94 3.85 -10.74
N LEU A 162 -16.09 2.62 -10.26
CA LEU A 162 -16.25 1.42 -11.06
C LEU A 162 -17.68 1.31 -11.58
N GLN A 163 -17.83 0.71 -12.76
CA GLN A 163 -19.12 0.42 -13.37
C GLN A 163 -19.41 -1.07 -13.26
N LEU A 164 -20.59 -1.43 -12.76
CA LEU A 164 -21.07 -2.81 -12.80
C LEU A 164 -21.43 -3.17 -14.25
N VAL A 165 -20.76 -4.19 -14.79
CA VAL A 165 -21.02 -4.73 -16.12
C VAL A 165 -21.81 -6.03 -16.00
N THR A 166 -22.97 -6.04 -16.63
CA THR A 166 -23.87 -7.21 -16.73
C THR A 166 -24.01 -7.63 -18.20
N PRO A 167 -24.05 -8.93 -18.52
CA PRO A 167 -24.20 -10.08 -17.62
C PRO A 167 -22.90 -10.64 -17.03
N GLU A 168 -21.74 -10.06 -17.35
CA GLU A 168 -20.41 -10.59 -16.98
C GLU A 168 -20.16 -10.58 -15.46
N ARG A 169 -20.94 -9.79 -14.70
CA ARG A 169 -20.83 -9.64 -13.25
C ARG A 169 -19.41 -9.21 -12.85
N GLN A 170 -18.95 -8.14 -13.47
CA GLN A 170 -17.63 -7.56 -13.26
C GLN A 170 -17.73 -6.07 -12.96
N LEU A 171 -16.73 -5.54 -12.28
CA LEU A 171 -16.60 -4.12 -11.97
C LEU A 171 -15.48 -3.55 -12.84
N LEU A 172 -15.85 -2.70 -13.80
CA LEU A 172 -14.95 -2.10 -14.77
C LEU A 172 -14.57 -0.68 -14.34
N CYS A 173 -13.27 -0.39 -14.31
CA CYS A 173 -12.77 0.97 -14.18
C CYS A 173 -12.74 1.66 -15.56
N PRO A 174 -13.54 2.72 -15.79
CA PRO A 174 -13.62 3.38 -17.10
C PRO A 174 -12.35 4.17 -17.45
N CYS A 175 -11.48 4.45 -16.48
CA CYS A 175 -10.30 5.29 -16.68
C CYS A 175 -9.18 4.57 -17.44
N HIS A 176 -8.87 3.32 -17.06
CA HIS A 176 -7.75 2.56 -17.64
C HIS A 176 -8.05 1.06 -17.84
N GLY A 177 -9.32 0.67 -17.68
CA GLY A 177 -9.77 -0.69 -17.99
C GLY A 177 -9.38 -1.77 -16.97
N ALA A 178 -9.05 -1.40 -15.73
CA ALA A 178 -8.93 -2.40 -14.65
C ALA A 178 -10.29 -3.07 -14.41
N ILE A 179 -10.29 -4.40 -14.30
CA ILE A 179 -11.47 -5.23 -14.11
C ILE A 179 -11.32 -5.98 -12.79
N PHE A 180 -12.35 -5.87 -11.96
CA PHE A 180 -12.47 -6.58 -10.70
C PHE A 180 -13.68 -7.52 -10.74
N ALA A 181 -13.61 -8.63 -10.02
CA ALA A 181 -14.76 -9.48 -9.75
C ALA A 181 -15.64 -8.82 -8.68
N LEU A 182 -16.91 -9.24 -8.57
CA LEU A 182 -17.78 -8.81 -7.47
C LEU A 182 -17.26 -9.24 -6.09
N THR A 183 -16.31 -10.18 -6.06
CA THR A 183 -15.59 -10.57 -4.85
C THR A 183 -14.67 -9.48 -4.35
N GLY A 184 -14.29 -8.51 -5.18
CA GLY A 184 -13.26 -7.50 -4.91
C GLY A 184 -11.91 -7.83 -5.55
N GLU A 185 -11.71 -9.09 -5.97
CA GLU A 185 -10.44 -9.54 -6.55
C GLU A 185 -10.19 -8.95 -7.93
N ILE A 186 -8.93 -8.69 -8.24
CA ILE A 186 -8.52 -8.23 -9.56
C ILE A 186 -8.58 -9.38 -10.55
N VAL A 187 -9.27 -9.13 -11.66
CA VAL A 187 -9.40 -10.10 -12.76
C VAL A 187 -8.35 -9.81 -13.82
N ARG A 188 -8.28 -8.55 -14.29
CA ARG A 188 -7.33 -8.09 -15.31
C ARG A 188 -7.05 -6.60 -15.16
N TYR A 189 -5.84 -6.20 -15.50
CA TYR A 189 -5.49 -4.79 -15.68
C TYR A 189 -4.29 -4.69 -16.63
N ASN A 190 -4.09 -3.52 -17.24
CA ASN A 190 -2.95 -3.23 -18.10
C ASN A 190 -2.31 -1.91 -17.64
N LEU A 191 -1.64 -1.96 -16.49
CA LEU A 191 -0.98 -0.83 -15.85
C LEU A 191 0.48 -1.20 -15.58
N PRO A 192 1.41 -0.23 -15.59
CA PRO A 192 2.80 -0.47 -15.24
C PRO A 192 3.01 -0.71 -13.74
N VAL A 193 1.95 -0.60 -12.93
CA VAL A 193 1.94 -0.76 -11.48
C VAL A 193 0.96 -1.86 -11.09
N ASP A 194 1.35 -2.68 -10.12
CA ASP A 194 0.41 -3.56 -9.44
C ASP A 194 -0.62 -2.73 -8.67
N ILE A 195 -1.89 -3.12 -8.77
CA ILE A 195 -2.97 -2.54 -7.99
C ILE A 195 -3.48 -3.59 -6.99
N PRO A 196 -3.95 -3.22 -5.79
CA PRO A 196 -4.51 -4.18 -4.83
C PRO A 196 -5.99 -4.48 -5.12
N PRO A 197 -6.53 -5.61 -4.62
CA PRO A 197 -7.97 -5.89 -4.63
C PRO A 197 -8.80 -4.79 -3.98
N LEU A 198 -10.09 -4.73 -4.31
CA LEU A 198 -11.00 -3.75 -3.73
C LEU A 198 -11.17 -3.97 -2.22
N PRO A 199 -11.16 -2.89 -1.42
CA PRO A 199 -11.49 -3.00 -0.01
C PRO A 199 -12.92 -3.51 0.19
N HIS A 200 -13.06 -4.35 1.21
CA HIS A 200 -14.36 -4.84 1.66
C HIS A 200 -14.94 -3.92 2.73
N PHE A 201 -16.27 -3.83 2.80
CA PHE A 201 -16.95 -3.20 3.93
C PHE A 201 -17.58 -4.26 4.82
N GLN A 202 -17.68 -3.96 6.12
CA GLN A 202 -18.54 -4.75 7.00
C GLN A 202 -19.98 -4.55 6.57
N VAL A 203 -20.69 -5.66 6.36
CA VAL A 203 -22.08 -5.70 5.93
C VAL A 203 -22.84 -6.68 6.81
N ARG A 204 -24.09 -6.34 7.12
CA ARG A 204 -25.00 -7.22 7.85
C ARG A 204 -26.42 -7.07 7.32
N GLU A 205 -27.25 -8.05 7.64
CA GLU A 205 -28.69 -7.96 7.51
C GLU A 205 -29.29 -7.84 8.91
N GLN A 206 -30.10 -6.81 9.14
CA GLN A 206 -30.77 -6.61 10.42
C GLN A 206 -32.15 -5.96 10.19
N ASP A 207 -33.18 -6.50 10.83
CA ASP A 207 -34.56 -5.96 10.82
C ASP A 207 -35.15 -5.76 9.40
N GLY A 208 -34.74 -6.62 8.45
CA GLY A 208 -35.17 -6.53 7.04
C GLY A 208 -34.34 -5.58 6.18
N ASP A 209 -33.33 -4.92 6.75
CA ASP A 209 -32.42 -4.01 6.06
C ASP A 209 -31.03 -4.61 5.90
N ILE A 210 -30.41 -4.30 4.76
CA ILE A 210 -28.99 -4.51 4.52
C ILE A 210 -28.26 -3.24 4.94
N GLN A 211 -27.30 -3.40 5.86
CA GLN A 211 -26.56 -2.30 6.46
C GLN A 211 -25.06 -2.45 6.24
N VAL A 212 -24.39 -1.34 6.00
CA VAL A 212 -22.92 -1.25 5.91
C VAL A 212 -22.40 -0.40 7.07
N TYR A 213 -21.28 -0.80 7.66
CA TYR A 213 -20.64 -0.03 8.73
C TYR A 213 -19.82 1.11 8.12
N ALA A 214 -20.27 2.36 8.33
CA ALA A 214 -19.67 3.55 7.75
C ALA A 214 -19.11 4.49 8.82
N PRO A 215 -18.06 5.29 8.53
CA PRO A 215 -17.56 6.31 9.46
C PRO A 215 -18.67 7.27 9.89
N VAL A 216 -18.61 7.72 11.15
CA VAL A 216 -19.44 8.85 11.59
C VAL A 216 -18.97 10.15 10.94
N GLU A 217 -19.90 10.97 10.49
CA GLU A 217 -19.56 12.32 10.02
C GLU A 217 -18.99 13.14 11.18
N ARG A 218 -17.86 13.80 10.96
CA ARG A 218 -17.37 14.82 11.89
C ARG A 218 -18.00 16.14 11.45
N THR A 219 -19.01 16.57 12.20
CA THR A 219 -19.58 17.93 12.14
C THR A 219 -18.56 18.98 12.53
#